data_AF-A0A8S2ZDH1-F1
#
_entry.id   AF-A0A8S2ZDH1-F1
#
_cell.length_a   1.000
_cell.length_b   1.000
_cell.length_c   1.000
_cell.angle_alpha   90.00
_cell.angle_beta   90.00
_cell.angle_gamma   90.00
#
_symmetry.space_group_name_H-M   'P 1'
#
loop_
_entity.id
_entity.type
_entity.pdbx_description
1 polymer ?
#
loop_
_entity_poly.entity_id
_entity_poly.type
_entity_poly.pdbx_seq_one_letter_code
_entity_poly.pdbx_strand_id
1 'polypeptide(L)'
;KQGSRAIQLKYDEKLRFVALSKQATIGKWEASHTENVGLLDVVGNDRKQSWITLGDMSKEQAKEEFIKLLLERCPMFQHHLEAHHVENEEKDRLKKEDEARRTLEQEAQRVRQHELEQVSHLEEQNKKREEFQRKQIQEALNQQTYPQFKTYAEQQFKDNRQAQDELIRQLQEQHFQQYMQQVYQQQLNHQQQQQQQQQQQRRIKTNMEQQSTNLPSSATLLPNNQMPPLGPAPTQLPPVVHPPPQSLTNGSKSLEETRTESAVPIQNQFESLSLNSPLQPSARSDLSQSKFPSVQINNELSGS
;
A
#
# COMPACT_ATOMS: atom_id res chain seq x y z
N LYS A 1 -10.55 -20.21 -56.93
CA LYS A 1 -9.13 -20.61 -57.07
C LYS A 1 -8.56 -19.91 -58.30
N GLN A 2 -7.96 -18.72 -58.15
CA GLN A 2 -7.23 -18.08 -59.24
C GLN A 2 -5.81 -18.65 -59.24
N GLY A 3 -5.42 -19.26 -60.35
CA GLY A 3 -4.16 -20.00 -60.50
C GLY A 3 -2.93 -19.12 -60.29
N SER A 4 -1.85 -19.76 -59.86
CA SER A 4 -0.50 -19.22 -59.74
C SER A 4 -0.11 -18.40 -60.97
N ARG A 5 -0.19 -17.07 -60.87
CA ARG A 5 0.42 -16.16 -61.84
C ARG A 5 1.92 -16.13 -61.57
N ALA A 6 2.64 -17.11 -62.10
CA ALA A 6 4.09 -17.09 -62.09
C ALA A 6 4.56 -15.80 -62.77
N ILE A 7 5.48 -15.08 -62.12
CA ILE A 7 6.08 -13.86 -62.69
C ILE A 7 6.78 -14.27 -64.00
N GLN A 8 6.29 -13.76 -65.12
CA GLN A 8 6.91 -14.02 -66.42
C GLN A 8 7.99 -12.97 -66.67
N LEU A 9 9.24 -13.40 -66.60
CA LEU A 9 10.41 -12.58 -66.88
C LEU A 9 10.95 -12.89 -68.27
N LYS A 10 11.27 -11.85 -69.03
CA LYS A 10 12.01 -11.98 -70.29
C LYS A 10 13.46 -12.39 -70.02
N TYR A 11 14.15 -12.85 -71.07
CA TYR A 11 15.52 -13.37 -70.95
C TYR A 11 16.50 -12.30 -70.44
N ASP A 12 16.47 -11.12 -71.04
CA ASP A 12 17.21 -9.92 -70.62
C ASP A 12 16.95 -9.53 -69.16
N GLU A 13 15.69 -9.58 -68.72
CA GLU A 13 15.31 -9.29 -67.33
C GLU A 13 15.86 -10.32 -66.35
N LYS A 14 15.84 -11.61 -66.70
CA LYS A 14 16.48 -12.67 -65.91
C LYS A 14 17.98 -12.42 -65.78
N LEU A 15 18.63 -12.02 -66.89
CA LEU A 15 20.04 -11.66 -66.87
C LEU A 15 20.33 -10.44 -66.02
N ARG A 16 19.45 -9.44 -66.04
CA ARG A 16 19.56 -8.25 -65.21
C ARG A 16 19.39 -8.58 -63.73
N PHE A 17 18.43 -9.42 -63.36
CA PHE A 17 18.29 -9.88 -61.97
C PHE A 17 19.53 -10.63 -61.48
N VAL A 18 20.09 -11.53 -62.28
CA VAL A 18 21.32 -12.27 -61.93
C VAL A 18 22.50 -11.31 -61.76
N ALA A 19 22.68 -10.38 -62.69
CA ALA A 19 23.73 -9.36 -62.63
C ALA A 19 23.60 -8.48 -61.38
N LEU A 20 22.41 -7.95 -61.11
CA LEU A 20 22.14 -7.11 -59.93
C LEU A 20 22.33 -7.90 -58.63
N SER A 21 21.93 -9.18 -58.58
CA SER A 21 22.14 -10.05 -57.42
C SER A 21 23.62 -10.27 -57.14
N LYS A 22 24.43 -10.48 -58.19
CA LYS A 22 25.88 -10.63 -58.09
C LYS A 22 26.54 -9.31 -57.67
N GLN A 23 26.14 -8.18 -58.25
CA GLN A 23 26.64 -6.86 -57.85
C GLN A 23 26.28 -6.53 -56.39
N ALA A 24 25.07 -6.85 -55.93
CA ALA A 24 24.61 -6.59 -54.56
C ALA A 24 25.35 -7.40 -53.48
N THR A 25 25.82 -8.60 -53.83
CA THR A 25 26.47 -9.52 -52.89
C THR A 25 27.99 -9.43 -52.98
N ILE A 26 28.53 -9.51 -54.20
CA ILE A 26 29.95 -9.56 -54.50
C ILE A 26 30.50 -8.15 -54.71
N GLY A 27 29.82 -7.33 -55.51
CA GLY A 27 30.28 -6.00 -55.95
C GLY A 27 30.63 -5.99 -57.44
N LYS A 28 31.40 -5.00 -57.88
CA LYS A 28 31.87 -4.86 -59.26
C LYS A 28 32.52 -6.15 -59.77
N TRP A 29 32.27 -6.48 -61.04
CA TRP A 29 32.93 -7.61 -61.68
C TRP A 29 34.44 -7.40 -61.73
N GLU A 30 35.20 -8.38 -61.25
CA GLU A 30 36.65 -8.46 -61.45
C GLU A 30 37.02 -9.83 -62.03
N ALA A 31 38.09 -9.87 -62.84
CA ALA A 31 38.55 -11.08 -63.50
C ALA A 31 38.94 -12.22 -62.52
N SER A 32 39.16 -11.90 -61.25
CA SER A 32 39.42 -12.83 -60.15
C SER A 32 38.17 -13.61 -59.69
N HIS A 33 36.96 -13.13 -59.98
CA HIS A 33 35.72 -13.66 -59.39
C HIS A 33 35.05 -14.80 -60.18
N THR A 34 35.54 -15.17 -61.38
CA THR A 34 34.91 -16.20 -62.22
C THR A 34 35.91 -17.02 -63.03
N GLU A 35 35.69 -18.33 -63.13
CA GLU A 35 36.34 -19.18 -64.13
C GLU A 35 35.92 -18.77 -65.55
N ASN A 36 36.79 -19.03 -66.53
CA ASN A 36 36.57 -18.63 -67.92
C ASN A 36 35.40 -19.43 -68.51
N VAL A 37 34.23 -18.80 -68.61
CA VAL A 37 33.04 -19.38 -69.25
C VAL A 37 33.42 -19.88 -70.64
N GLY A 38 33.28 -21.18 -70.86
CA GLY A 38 33.73 -21.83 -72.09
C GLY A 38 33.04 -21.28 -73.34
N LEU A 39 33.70 -21.39 -74.49
CA LEU A 39 33.23 -20.83 -75.78
C LEU A 39 31.80 -21.26 -76.18
N LEU A 40 31.33 -22.42 -75.70
CA LEU A 40 30.00 -22.96 -75.98
C LEU A 40 28.93 -22.55 -74.96
N ASP A 41 29.30 -21.92 -73.84
CA ASP A 41 28.35 -21.47 -72.80
C ASP A 41 27.84 -20.04 -73.11
N VAL A 42 26.96 -19.95 -74.10
CA VAL A 42 26.35 -18.69 -74.55
C VAL A 42 25.60 -18.00 -73.40
N VAL A 43 24.85 -18.75 -72.60
CA VAL A 43 24.04 -18.21 -71.50
C VAL A 43 24.92 -17.71 -70.35
N GLY A 44 26.00 -18.44 -70.04
CA GLY A 44 27.00 -18.02 -69.06
C GLY A 44 27.74 -16.77 -69.51
N ASN A 45 28.11 -16.69 -70.80
CA ASN A 45 28.72 -15.49 -71.37
C ASN A 45 27.76 -14.30 -71.28
N ASP A 46 26.48 -14.44 -71.63
CA ASP A 46 25.51 -13.35 -71.56
C ASP A 46 25.34 -12.86 -70.10
N ARG A 47 25.25 -13.77 -69.11
CA ARG A 47 25.16 -13.42 -67.68
C ARG A 47 26.39 -12.65 -67.21
N LYS A 48 27.58 -13.08 -67.65
CA LYS A 48 28.85 -12.38 -67.37
C LYS A 48 28.84 -10.98 -67.98
N GLN A 49 28.45 -10.84 -69.24
CA GLN A 49 28.36 -9.53 -69.91
C GLN A 49 27.35 -8.61 -69.23
N SER A 50 26.19 -9.13 -68.83
CA SER A 50 25.17 -8.38 -68.08
C SER A 50 25.73 -7.82 -66.76
N TRP A 51 26.54 -8.61 -66.04
CA TRP A 51 27.19 -8.16 -64.80
C TRP A 51 28.31 -7.14 -65.07
N ILE A 52 29.16 -7.36 -66.08
CA ILE A 52 30.20 -6.41 -66.48
C ILE A 52 29.59 -5.04 -66.84
N THR A 53 28.43 -5.03 -67.49
CA THR A 53 27.72 -3.81 -67.90
C THR A 53 27.28 -2.95 -66.70
N LEU A 54 27.09 -3.54 -65.51
CA LEU A 54 26.76 -2.78 -64.30
C LEU A 54 27.92 -1.90 -63.79
N GLY A 55 29.15 -2.13 -64.27
CA GLY A 55 30.30 -1.29 -63.98
C GLY A 55 30.60 -1.18 -62.48
N ASP A 56 30.77 0.06 -62.02
CA ASP A 56 31.11 0.45 -60.65
C ASP A 56 29.90 0.73 -59.75
N MET A 57 28.70 0.25 -60.13
CA MET A 57 27.49 0.33 -59.30
C MET A 57 27.71 -0.22 -57.88
N SER A 58 27.30 0.52 -56.84
CA SER A 58 27.48 0.07 -55.45
C SER A 58 26.57 -1.12 -55.10
N LYS A 59 26.87 -1.81 -53.99
CA LYS A 59 26.04 -2.93 -53.52
C LYS A 59 24.63 -2.45 -53.13
N GLU A 60 24.54 -1.27 -52.53
CA GLU A 60 23.31 -0.63 -52.11
C GLU A 60 22.45 -0.25 -53.33
N GLN A 61 23.08 0.37 -54.34
CA GLN A 61 22.41 0.72 -55.61
C GLN A 61 21.94 -0.53 -56.36
N ALA A 62 22.74 -1.60 -56.38
CA ALA A 62 22.35 -2.86 -57.00
C ALA A 62 21.15 -3.51 -56.31
N LYS A 63 21.06 -3.43 -54.97
CA LYS A 63 19.88 -3.88 -54.21
C LYS A 63 18.65 -3.05 -54.55
N GLU A 64 18.80 -1.73 -54.59
CA GLU A 64 17.70 -0.82 -54.92
C GLU A 64 17.14 -1.08 -56.33
N GLU A 65 18.02 -1.17 -57.34
CA GLU A 65 17.63 -1.47 -58.72
C GLU A 65 17.05 -2.89 -58.87
N PHE A 66 17.54 -3.87 -58.09
CA PHE A 66 16.95 -5.21 -58.04
C PHE A 66 15.52 -5.17 -57.51
N ILE A 67 15.29 -4.48 -56.39
CA ILE A 67 13.97 -4.35 -55.75
C ILE A 67 13.03 -3.59 -56.68
N LYS A 68 13.48 -2.50 -57.31
CA LYS A 68 12.70 -1.71 -58.24
C LYS A 68 12.24 -2.54 -59.44
N LEU A 69 13.14 -3.30 -60.07
CA LEU A 69 12.81 -4.21 -61.17
C LEU A 69 11.82 -5.30 -60.71
N LEU A 70 11.98 -5.82 -59.49
CA LEU A 70 11.08 -6.81 -58.91
C LEU A 70 9.67 -6.25 -58.68
N LEU A 71 9.55 -5.04 -58.14
CA LEU A 71 8.26 -4.39 -57.87
C LEU A 71 7.54 -4.00 -59.16
N GLU A 72 8.27 -3.57 -60.19
CA GLU A 72 7.70 -3.29 -61.52
C GLU A 72 7.06 -4.55 -62.13
N ARG A 73 7.67 -5.72 -61.94
CA ARG A 73 7.18 -7.00 -62.48
C ARG A 73 6.21 -7.72 -61.56
N CYS A 74 6.20 -7.40 -60.28
CA CYS A 74 5.29 -7.96 -59.30
C CYS A 74 4.76 -6.89 -58.32
N PRO A 75 3.77 -6.08 -58.73
CA PRO A 75 3.17 -5.07 -57.84
C PRO A 75 2.46 -5.67 -56.61
N MET A 76 2.00 -6.92 -56.70
CA MET A 76 1.40 -7.63 -55.56
C MET A 76 2.40 -7.88 -54.43
N PHE A 77 3.70 -7.94 -54.75
CA PHE A 77 4.75 -8.10 -53.75
C PHE A 77 4.85 -6.87 -52.83
N GLN A 78 4.51 -5.67 -53.33
CA GLN A 78 4.47 -4.46 -52.50
C GLN A 78 3.46 -4.57 -51.36
N HIS A 79 2.26 -5.06 -51.64
CA HIS A 79 1.22 -5.28 -50.62
C HIS A 79 1.66 -6.30 -49.57
N HIS A 80 2.40 -7.33 -49.98
CA HIS A 80 2.97 -8.31 -49.06
C HIS A 80 4.04 -7.70 -48.14
N LEU A 81 4.94 -6.87 -48.70
CA LEU A 81 5.95 -6.16 -47.91
C LEU A 81 5.33 -5.18 -46.92
N GLU A 82 4.32 -4.42 -47.35
CA GLU A 82 3.61 -3.48 -46.50
C GLU A 82 2.88 -4.20 -45.36
N ALA A 83 2.14 -5.27 -45.66
CA ALA A 83 1.48 -6.07 -44.64
C ALA A 83 2.48 -6.66 -43.62
N HIS A 84 3.60 -7.21 -44.10
CA HIS A 84 4.63 -7.77 -43.22
C HIS A 84 5.37 -6.70 -42.41
N HIS A 85 5.55 -5.49 -42.96
CA HIS A 85 6.09 -4.36 -42.20
C HIS A 85 5.16 -3.99 -41.04
N VAL A 86 3.87 -3.79 -41.34
CA VAL A 86 2.85 -3.45 -40.34
C VAL A 86 2.73 -4.54 -39.28
N GLU A 87 2.72 -5.83 -39.67
CA GLU A 87 2.66 -6.95 -38.72
C GLU A 87 3.87 -6.97 -37.77
N ASN A 88 5.08 -6.72 -38.29
CA ASN A 88 6.27 -6.69 -37.44
C ASN A 88 6.26 -5.50 -36.48
N GLU A 89 5.85 -4.32 -36.96
CA GLU A 89 5.72 -3.13 -36.13
C GLU A 89 4.68 -3.34 -35.00
N GLU A 90 3.53 -3.93 -35.33
CA GLU A 90 2.50 -4.25 -34.35
C GLU A 90 2.97 -5.30 -33.33
N LYS A 91 3.67 -6.34 -33.79
CA LYS A 91 4.26 -7.35 -32.91
C LYS A 91 5.27 -6.76 -31.95
N ASP A 92 6.09 -5.82 -32.41
CA ASP A 92 7.09 -5.16 -31.55
C ASP A 92 6.45 -4.16 -30.59
N ARG A 93 5.40 -3.45 -31.01
CA ARG A 93 4.56 -2.63 -30.12
C ARG A 93 3.94 -3.47 -29.01
N LEU A 94 3.35 -4.62 -29.35
CA LEU A 94 2.70 -5.52 -28.40
C LEU A 94 3.69 -6.10 -27.39
N LYS A 95 4.89 -6.51 -27.84
CA LYS A 95 5.95 -6.99 -26.91
C LYS A 95 6.34 -5.90 -25.91
N LYS A 96 6.51 -4.66 -26.38
CA LYS A 96 6.87 -3.53 -25.51
C LYS A 96 5.77 -3.22 -24.50
N GLU A 97 4.51 -3.28 -24.91
CA GLU A 97 3.36 -3.10 -24.04
C GLU A 97 3.25 -4.22 -23.00
N ASP A 98 3.43 -5.48 -23.40
CA ASP A 98 3.42 -6.62 -22.48
C ASP A 98 4.60 -6.56 -21.48
N GLU A 99 5.78 -6.12 -21.91
CA GLU A 99 6.93 -5.91 -21.02
C GLU A 99 6.68 -4.75 -20.04
N ALA A 100 6.12 -3.64 -20.52
CA ALA A 100 5.70 -2.53 -19.67
C ALA A 100 4.61 -2.96 -18.66
N ARG A 101 3.65 -3.79 -19.08
CA ARG A 101 2.62 -4.33 -18.20
C ARG A 101 3.24 -5.24 -17.12
N ARG A 102 4.14 -6.14 -17.50
CA ARG A 102 4.82 -7.03 -16.54
C ARG A 102 5.66 -6.26 -15.52
N THR A 103 6.38 -5.23 -15.95
CA THR A 103 7.19 -4.41 -15.05
C THR A 103 6.33 -3.62 -14.06
N LEU A 104 5.23 -3.02 -14.53
CA LEU A 104 4.26 -2.33 -13.66
C LEU A 104 3.58 -3.29 -12.67
N GLU A 105 3.18 -4.48 -13.12
CA GLU A 105 2.59 -5.50 -12.24
C GLU A 105 3.58 -5.97 -11.17
N GLN A 106 4.85 -6.17 -11.53
CA GLN A 106 5.91 -6.53 -10.58
C GLN A 106 6.17 -5.42 -9.56
N GLU A 107 6.23 -4.16 -10.00
CA GLU A 107 6.39 -3.02 -9.10
C GLU A 107 5.20 -2.90 -8.13
N ALA A 108 3.97 -2.99 -8.64
CA ALA A 108 2.77 -2.98 -7.82
C ALA A 108 2.74 -4.12 -6.79
N GLN A 109 3.21 -5.31 -7.17
CA GLN A 109 3.33 -6.46 -6.26
C GLN A 109 4.35 -6.18 -5.14
N ARG A 110 5.50 -5.58 -5.47
CA ARG A 110 6.53 -5.20 -4.49
C ARG A 110 6.04 -4.13 -3.52
N VAL A 111 5.34 -3.12 -4.03
CA VAL A 111 4.72 -2.08 -3.19
C VAL A 111 3.71 -2.70 -2.24
N ARG A 112 2.80 -3.55 -2.75
CA ARG A 112 1.80 -4.23 -1.91
C ARG A 112 2.45 -5.11 -0.83
N GLN A 113 3.50 -5.84 -1.17
CA GLN A 113 4.20 -6.69 -0.21
C GLN A 113 4.85 -5.85 0.90
N HIS A 114 5.51 -4.74 0.54
CA HIS A 114 6.11 -3.84 1.51
C HIS A 114 5.07 -3.13 2.40
N GLU A 115 3.90 -2.77 1.86
CA GLU A 115 2.78 -2.24 2.64
C GLU A 115 2.25 -3.27 3.64
N LEU A 116 2.05 -4.53 3.21
CA LEU A 116 1.61 -5.61 4.10
C LEU A 116 2.62 -5.89 5.22
N GLU A 117 3.91 -5.87 4.92
CA GLU A 117 4.97 -6.03 5.92
C GLU A 117 4.99 -4.88 6.93
N GLN A 118 4.83 -3.63 6.48
CA GLN A 118 4.73 -2.47 7.38
C GLN A 118 3.50 -2.55 8.29
N VAL A 119 2.34 -2.92 7.74
CA VAL A 119 1.10 -3.09 8.54
C VAL A 119 1.27 -4.19 9.57
N SER A 120 1.81 -5.34 9.17
CA SER A 120 2.08 -6.47 10.07
C SER A 120 3.05 -6.08 11.19
N HIS A 121 4.13 -5.37 10.85
CA HIS A 121 5.11 -4.91 11.84
C HIS A 121 4.51 -3.93 12.85
N LEU A 122 3.67 -3.00 12.39
CA LEU A 122 2.97 -2.05 13.25
C LEU A 122 1.95 -2.76 14.16
N GLU A 123 1.22 -3.74 13.63
CA GLU A 123 0.28 -4.56 14.41
C GLU A 123 1.01 -5.35 15.50
N GLU A 124 2.14 -5.99 15.16
CA GLU A 124 2.95 -6.72 16.14
C GLU A 124 3.49 -5.81 17.23
N GLN A 125 3.94 -4.60 16.89
CA GLN A 125 4.41 -3.62 17.87
C GLN A 125 3.28 -3.17 18.80
N ASN A 126 2.09 -2.90 18.26
CA ASN A 126 0.92 -2.55 19.07
C ASN A 126 0.53 -3.69 20.00
N LYS A 127 0.46 -4.92 19.49
CA LYS A 127 0.19 -6.11 20.30
C LYS A 127 1.19 -6.28 21.43
N LYS A 128 2.50 -6.12 21.16
CA LYS A 128 3.55 -6.17 22.20
C LYS A 128 3.35 -5.09 23.25
N ARG A 129 2.97 -3.88 22.85
CA ARG A 129 2.69 -2.77 23.78
C ARG A 129 1.48 -3.07 24.66
N GLU A 130 0.39 -3.56 24.06
CA GLU A 130 -0.83 -3.93 24.77
C GLU A 130 -0.59 -5.08 25.76
N GLU A 131 0.13 -6.12 25.35
CA GLU A 131 0.50 -7.23 26.22
C GLU A 131 1.40 -6.77 27.38
N PHE A 132 2.36 -5.90 27.10
CA PHE A 132 3.22 -5.31 28.12
C PHE A 132 2.40 -4.50 29.13
N GLN A 133 1.51 -3.63 28.65
CA GLN A 133 0.62 -2.85 29.50
C GLN A 133 -0.31 -3.75 30.33
N ARG A 134 -0.90 -4.78 29.71
CA ARG A 134 -1.76 -5.76 30.39
C ARG A 134 -1.01 -6.45 31.53
N LYS A 135 0.24 -6.88 31.29
CA LYS A 135 1.09 -7.50 32.32
C LYS A 135 1.44 -6.54 33.46
N GLN A 136 1.78 -5.29 33.14
CA GLN A 136 2.05 -4.28 34.16
C GLN A 136 0.84 -4.02 35.06
N ILE A 137 -0.36 -3.90 34.48
CA ILE A 137 -1.61 -3.74 35.24
C ILE A 137 -1.83 -4.97 36.12
N GLN A 138 -1.69 -6.18 35.57
CA GLN A 138 -1.87 -7.42 36.31
C GLN A 138 -0.90 -7.51 37.49
N GLU A 139 0.39 -7.19 37.30
CA GLU A 139 1.39 -7.23 38.36
C GLU A 139 1.12 -6.19 39.46
N ALA A 140 0.83 -4.94 39.08
CA ALA A 140 0.51 -3.89 40.04
C ALA A 140 -0.73 -4.24 40.87
N LEU A 141 -1.77 -4.78 40.23
CA LEU A 141 -3.00 -5.22 40.88
C LEU A 141 -2.74 -6.41 41.81
N ASN A 142 -1.90 -7.35 41.38
CA ASN A 142 -1.49 -8.49 42.19
C ASN A 142 -0.74 -8.03 43.44
N GLN A 143 0.22 -7.11 43.32
CA GLN A 143 0.96 -6.55 44.45
C GLN A 143 0.03 -5.85 45.45
N GLN A 144 -0.94 -5.09 44.95
CA GLN A 144 -1.91 -4.36 45.77
C GLN A 144 -2.82 -5.31 46.56
N THR A 145 -3.30 -6.38 45.93
CA THR A 145 -4.31 -7.28 46.50
C THR A 145 -3.72 -8.46 47.28
N TYR A 146 -2.44 -8.76 47.07
CA TYR A 146 -1.78 -9.92 47.67
C TYR A 146 -1.92 -10.01 49.19
N PRO A 147 -1.73 -8.95 50.00
CA PRO A 147 -1.85 -9.06 51.46
C PRO A 147 -3.24 -9.53 51.91
N GLN A 148 -4.30 -8.99 51.29
CA GLN A 148 -5.68 -9.30 51.63
C GLN A 148 -6.04 -10.74 51.25
N PHE A 149 -5.64 -11.15 50.04
CA PHE A 149 -5.87 -12.52 49.55
C PHE A 149 -5.06 -13.54 50.33
N LYS A 150 -3.84 -13.19 50.73
CA LYS A 150 -3.00 -14.05 51.56
C LYS A 150 -3.65 -14.32 52.92
N THR A 151 -4.12 -13.28 53.61
CA THR A 151 -4.82 -13.45 54.90
C THR A 151 -6.08 -14.30 54.75
N TYR A 152 -6.84 -14.11 53.67
CA TYR A 152 -8.00 -14.95 53.38
C TYR A 152 -7.62 -16.42 53.12
N ALA A 153 -6.57 -16.65 52.34
CA ALA A 153 -6.09 -18.00 52.03
C ALA A 153 -5.57 -18.75 53.27
N GLU A 154 -4.84 -18.07 54.15
CA GLU A 154 -4.34 -18.62 55.42
C GLU A 154 -5.50 -19.05 56.35
N GLN A 155 -6.63 -18.35 56.32
CA GLN A 155 -7.82 -18.73 57.09
C GLN A 155 -8.50 -19.99 56.54
N GLN A 156 -8.56 -20.14 55.22
CA GLN A 156 -9.21 -21.29 54.56
C GLN A 156 -8.34 -22.56 54.61
N PHE A 157 -7.03 -22.42 54.46
CA PHE A 157 -6.09 -23.54 54.39
C PHE A 157 -4.95 -23.36 55.38
N LYS A 158 -5.13 -23.73 56.65
CA LYS A 158 -4.16 -23.41 57.73
C LYS A 158 -2.75 -24.01 57.53
N ASP A 159 -2.62 -25.19 56.92
CA ASP A 159 -1.32 -25.88 56.77
C ASP A 159 -0.93 -26.20 55.31
N ASN A 160 -1.81 -25.93 54.34
CA ASN A 160 -1.54 -26.28 52.94
C ASN A 160 -1.10 -25.07 52.12
N ARG A 161 0.22 -24.84 52.06
CA ARG A 161 0.84 -23.72 51.31
C ARG A 161 0.50 -23.74 49.81
N GLN A 162 0.49 -24.91 49.18
CA GLN A 162 0.16 -25.03 47.75
C GLN A 162 -1.30 -24.63 47.48
N ALA A 163 -2.23 -25.04 48.35
CA ALA A 163 -3.64 -24.65 48.24
C ALA A 163 -3.86 -23.16 48.51
N GLN A 164 -3.11 -22.57 49.44
CA GLN A 164 -3.12 -21.12 49.68
C GLN A 164 -2.68 -20.36 48.41
N ASP A 165 -1.55 -20.75 47.81
CA ASP A 165 -1.00 -20.09 46.62
C ASP A 165 -1.96 -20.20 45.41
N GLU A 166 -2.57 -21.37 45.22
CA GLU A 166 -3.57 -21.59 44.17
C GLU A 166 -4.82 -20.73 44.37
N LEU A 167 -5.32 -20.64 45.61
CA LEU A 167 -6.46 -19.79 45.95
C LEU A 167 -6.16 -18.31 45.72
N ILE A 168 -4.97 -17.83 46.11
CA ILE A 168 -4.53 -16.45 45.86
C ILE A 168 -4.51 -16.17 44.35
N ARG A 169 -3.95 -17.08 43.55
CA ARG A 169 -3.91 -16.94 42.08
C ARG A 169 -5.32 -16.83 41.49
N GLN A 170 -6.25 -17.68 41.94
CA GLN A 170 -7.63 -17.64 41.46
C GLN A 170 -8.33 -16.32 41.82
N LEU A 171 -8.15 -15.83 43.04
CA LEU A 171 -8.71 -14.55 43.48
C LEU A 171 -8.12 -13.37 42.69
N GLN A 172 -6.82 -13.38 42.46
CA GLN A 172 -6.13 -12.37 41.63
C GLN A 172 -6.64 -12.37 40.19
N GLU A 173 -6.82 -13.55 39.59
CA GLU A 173 -7.34 -13.67 38.23
C GLU A 173 -8.80 -13.16 38.14
N GLN A 174 -9.66 -13.52 39.09
CA GLN A 174 -11.03 -13.01 39.15
C GLN A 174 -11.08 -11.49 39.33
N HIS A 175 -10.25 -10.97 40.22
CA HIS A 175 -10.17 -9.53 40.46
C HIS A 175 -9.65 -8.79 39.22
N PHE A 176 -8.65 -9.33 38.53
CA PHE A 176 -8.15 -8.78 37.28
C PHE A 176 -9.24 -8.74 36.20
N GLN A 177 -10.03 -9.80 36.06
CA GLN A 177 -11.15 -9.84 35.11
C GLN A 177 -12.20 -8.77 35.40
N GLN A 178 -12.59 -8.62 36.68
CA GLN A 178 -13.53 -7.58 37.11
C GLN A 178 -12.99 -6.17 36.81
N TYR A 179 -11.72 -5.93 37.13
CA TYR A 179 -11.08 -4.65 36.85
C TYR A 179 -11.06 -4.34 35.34
N MET A 180 -10.65 -5.29 34.51
CA MET A 180 -10.62 -5.11 33.05
C MET A 180 -12.01 -4.82 32.47
N GLN A 181 -13.07 -5.43 33.01
CA GLN A 181 -14.44 -5.14 32.62
C GLN A 181 -14.85 -3.71 32.98
N GLN A 182 -14.47 -3.23 34.16
CA GLN A 182 -14.73 -1.85 34.58
C GLN A 182 -14.01 -0.83 33.69
N VAL A 183 -12.73 -1.07 33.39
CA VAL A 183 -11.94 -0.23 32.48
C VAL A 183 -12.58 -0.17 31.10
N TYR A 184 -13.03 -1.31 30.56
CA TYR A 184 -13.71 -1.37 29.27
C TYR A 184 -15.01 -0.54 29.27
N GLN A 185 -15.83 -0.65 30.32
CA GLN A 185 -17.05 0.14 30.46
C GLN A 185 -16.75 1.65 30.54
N GLN A 186 -15.69 2.02 31.26
CA GLN A 186 -15.25 3.42 31.35
C GLN A 186 -14.78 3.94 29.99
N GLN A 187 -14.06 3.12 29.22
CA GLN A 187 -13.59 3.49 27.88
C GLN A 187 -14.75 3.70 26.91
N LEU A 188 -15.78 2.84 26.96
CA LEU A 188 -17.03 3.02 26.20
C LEU A 188 -17.73 4.32 26.56
N ASN A 189 -17.90 4.61 27.85
CA ASN A 189 -18.54 5.84 28.32
C ASN A 189 -17.78 7.07 27.86
N HIS A 190 -16.44 7.03 27.94
CA HIS A 190 -15.59 8.12 27.47
C HIS A 190 -15.72 8.34 25.95
N GLN A 191 -15.72 7.27 25.16
CA GLN A 191 -15.90 7.35 23.71
C GLN A 191 -17.27 7.95 23.35
N GLN A 192 -18.34 7.53 24.03
CA GLN A 192 -19.68 8.07 23.80
C GLN A 192 -19.75 9.57 24.15
N GLN A 193 -19.10 9.99 25.24
CA GLN A 193 -19.06 11.40 25.65
C GLN A 193 -18.30 12.26 24.63
N GLN A 194 -17.18 11.77 24.08
CA GLN A 194 -16.45 12.48 23.02
C GLN A 194 -17.31 12.65 21.76
N GLN A 195 -18.06 11.62 21.35
CA GLN A 195 -18.96 11.73 20.20
C GLN A 195 -20.06 12.77 20.43
N GLN A 196 -20.65 12.81 21.63
CA GLN A 196 -21.66 13.82 21.97
C GLN A 196 -21.08 15.24 21.90
N GLN A 197 -19.87 15.46 22.42
CA GLN A 197 -19.20 16.76 22.32
C GLN A 197 -18.92 17.16 20.86
N GLN A 198 -18.47 16.23 20.02
CA GLN A 198 -18.27 16.51 18.59
C GLN A 198 -19.59 16.82 17.87
N GLN A 199 -20.67 16.12 18.21
CA GLN A 199 -22.00 16.41 17.66
C GLN A 199 -22.52 17.78 18.11
N GLN A 200 -22.31 18.17 19.37
CA GLN A 200 -22.65 19.51 19.86
C GLN A 200 -21.83 20.59 19.16
N GLN A 201 -20.51 20.39 18.98
CA GLN A 201 -19.67 21.33 18.24
C GLN A 201 -20.07 21.43 16.76
N ARG A 202 -20.40 20.31 16.12
CA ARG A 202 -20.97 20.31 14.75
C ARG A 202 -22.29 21.06 14.72
N ARG A 203 -23.20 20.80 15.66
CA ARG A 203 -24.48 21.51 15.78
C ARG A 203 -24.28 23.00 16.00
N ILE A 204 -23.38 23.43 16.87
CA ILE A 204 -23.07 24.84 17.11
C ILE A 204 -22.49 25.50 15.85
N LYS A 205 -21.60 24.82 15.11
CA LYS A 205 -21.09 25.32 13.82
C LYS A 205 -22.21 25.45 12.78
N THR A 206 -23.05 24.42 12.64
CA THR A 206 -24.21 24.45 11.74
C THR A 206 -25.22 25.55 12.12
N ASN A 207 -25.43 25.80 13.42
CA ASN A 207 -26.33 26.86 13.89
C ASN A 207 -25.73 28.26 13.72
N MET A 208 -24.40 28.42 13.84
CA MET A 208 -23.70 29.69 13.54
C MET A 208 -23.72 30.02 12.03
N GLU A 209 -23.65 29.02 11.15
CA GLU A 209 -23.81 29.23 9.69
C GLU A 209 -25.25 29.58 9.29
N GLN A 210 -26.26 29.22 10.09
CA GLN A 210 -27.67 29.56 9.84
C GLN A 210 -28.09 30.95 10.34
N GLN A 211 -27.30 31.63 11.19
CA GLN A 211 -27.56 33.03 11.59
C GLN A 211 -27.02 34.08 10.61
N SER A 212 -26.19 33.69 9.63
CA SER A 212 -25.65 34.62 8.62
C SER A 212 -26.49 34.73 7.33
N THR A 213 -27.71 34.17 7.28
CA THR A 213 -28.59 34.22 6.08
C THR A 213 -29.99 34.79 6.29
N ASN A 214 -30.32 35.38 7.44
CA ASN A 214 -31.62 36.04 7.62
C ASN A 214 -31.50 37.58 7.57
N LEU A 215 -31.58 38.14 6.36
CA LEU A 215 -32.18 39.46 6.16
C LEU A 215 -33.70 39.34 6.39
N PRO A 216 -34.35 40.22 7.16
CA PRO A 216 -35.79 40.18 7.35
C PRO A 216 -36.50 40.90 6.20
N SER A 217 -37.55 40.30 5.65
CA SER A 217 -38.68 41.07 5.10
C SER A 217 -39.88 40.88 6.02
N SER A 218 -40.33 42.03 6.55
CA SER A 218 -41.63 42.32 7.16
C SER A 218 -41.94 41.79 8.57
N ALA A 219 -41.80 42.75 9.50
CA ALA A 219 -42.55 42.97 10.74
C ALA A 219 -43.41 41.84 11.33
N THR A 220 -43.06 41.38 12.54
CA THR A 220 -43.96 41.30 13.71
C THR A 220 -43.12 41.20 15.01
N LEU A 221 -43.26 42.24 15.84
CA LEU A 221 -43.16 42.35 17.31
C LEU A 221 -42.07 41.56 18.12
N LEU A 222 -41.28 42.36 18.86
CA LEU A 222 -40.42 42.07 20.02
C LEU A 222 -41.12 41.26 21.16
N PRO A 223 -40.45 40.97 22.29
CA PRO A 223 -39.12 40.34 22.50
C PRO A 223 -39.16 39.31 23.67
N ASN A 224 -38.20 38.40 23.84
CA ASN A 224 -37.71 38.13 25.21
C ASN A 224 -36.42 37.30 25.34
N ASN A 225 -35.72 37.62 26.43
CA ASN A 225 -34.78 36.84 27.23
C ASN A 225 -33.27 37.05 27.05
N GLN A 226 -32.79 38.10 27.75
CA GLN A 226 -32.04 38.00 29.01
C GLN A 226 -30.71 37.21 29.02
N MET A 227 -29.61 37.95 29.23
CA MET A 227 -28.32 37.49 29.77
C MET A 227 -28.46 37.12 31.28
N PRO A 228 -27.41 36.53 31.89
CA PRO A 228 -27.17 35.12 32.24
C PRO A 228 -27.63 34.80 33.70
N PRO A 229 -27.26 33.64 34.32
CA PRO A 229 -26.20 33.80 35.33
C PRO A 229 -25.24 32.61 35.49
N LEU A 230 -24.16 32.93 36.21
CA LEU A 230 -23.06 32.10 36.68
C LEU A 230 -23.50 30.89 37.53
N GLY A 231 -22.73 29.80 37.38
CA GLY A 231 -22.33 28.86 38.44
C GLY A 231 -23.41 27.93 39.03
N PRO A 232 -23.04 26.89 39.81
CA PRO A 232 -21.72 26.63 40.38
C PRO A 232 -21.07 25.34 39.84
N ALA A 233 -19.76 25.21 40.10
CA ALA A 233 -19.13 23.90 40.19
C ALA A 233 -19.85 23.04 41.25
N PRO A 234 -19.92 21.72 41.04
CA PRO A 234 -19.79 20.82 42.17
C PRO A 234 -18.76 19.72 41.86
N THR A 235 -17.66 19.85 42.59
CA THR A 235 -16.99 18.77 43.33
C THR A 235 -17.89 17.55 43.62
N GLN A 236 -17.23 16.39 43.64
CA GLN A 236 -17.58 15.12 44.28
C GLN A 236 -18.30 14.06 43.41
N LEU A 237 -17.56 12.96 43.22
CA LEU A 237 -18.06 11.64 42.86
C LEU A 237 -19.05 11.13 43.94
N PRO A 238 -20.16 10.49 43.56
CA PRO A 238 -20.99 9.77 44.52
C PRO A 238 -20.32 8.46 44.98
N PRO A 239 -20.71 7.91 46.14
CA PRO A 239 -20.03 6.79 46.77
C PRO A 239 -20.25 5.47 46.03
N VAL A 240 -19.21 4.64 46.06
CA VAL A 240 -19.18 3.24 45.63
C VAL A 240 -20.29 2.47 46.34
N VAL A 241 -21.31 2.05 45.60
CA VAL A 241 -22.25 1.01 46.05
C VAL A 241 -21.63 -0.33 45.69
N HIS A 242 -21.14 -1.05 46.71
CA HIS A 242 -20.80 -2.46 46.58
C HIS A 242 -22.08 -3.30 46.43
N PRO A 243 -22.19 -4.20 45.45
CA PRO A 243 -23.05 -5.36 45.58
C PRO A 243 -22.35 -6.40 46.48
N PRO A 244 -23.12 -7.17 47.28
CA PRO A 244 -22.57 -8.20 48.17
C PRO A 244 -21.98 -9.36 47.37
N PRO A 245 -21.05 -10.16 47.94
CA PRO A 245 -20.57 -11.37 47.29
C PRO A 245 -21.76 -12.32 47.07
N GLN A 246 -22.04 -12.67 45.82
CA GLN A 246 -22.99 -13.73 45.52
C GLN A 246 -22.40 -15.05 46.00
N SER A 247 -23.01 -15.59 47.05
CA SER A 247 -22.81 -16.95 47.53
C SER A 247 -23.20 -17.93 46.43
N LEU A 248 -22.25 -18.74 45.98
CA LEU A 248 -22.54 -20.00 45.29
C LEU A 248 -23.15 -20.96 46.32
N THR A 249 -24.47 -21.17 46.26
CA THR A 249 -25.16 -22.21 47.03
C THR A 249 -25.60 -23.35 46.13
N ASN A 250 -25.05 -24.54 46.40
CA ASN A 250 -25.64 -25.89 46.31
C ASN A 250 -24.50 -26.81 46.75
N GLY A 251 -24.50 -27.58 47.84
CA GLY A 251 -25.47 -28.05 48.83
C GLY A 251 -24.86 -29.37 49.33
N SER A 252 -24.51 -29.55 50.60
CA SER A 252 -25.41 -30.19 51.57
C SER A 252 -24.79 -30.31 52.98
N LYS A 253 -25.59 -29.86 53.96
CA LYS A 253 -25.83 -30.37 55.32
C LYS A 253 -24.94 -29.99 56.53
N SER A 254 -25.62 -29.28 57.46
CA SER A 254 -25.58 -29.29 58.95
C SER A 254 -24.28 -28.88 59.66
N LEU A 255 -24.25 -28.09 60.74
CA LEU A 255 -25.22 -27.63 61.76
C LEU A 255 -24.61 -26.41 62.51
N GLU A 256 -25.48 -25.58 63.10
CA GLU A 256 -25.27 -24.64 64.24
C GLU A 256 -24.26 -23.48 64.07
N GLU A 257 -24.69 -22.23 63.85
CA GLU A 257 -25.22 -21.28 64.85
C GLU A 257 -24.16 -20.79 65.85
N THR A 258 -23.55 -19.64 65.56
CA THR A 258 -23.37 -18.56 66.55
C THR A 258 -22.93 -17.27 65.85
N ARG A 259 -23.76 -16.26 66.08
CA ARG A 259 -23.66 -14.87 65.65
C ARG A 259 -22.76 -14.12 66.63
N THR A 260 -21.75 -13.41 66.15
CA THR A 260 -21.35 -12.11 66.70
C THR A 260 -20.50 -11.34 65.68
N GLU A 261 -21.04 -10.19 65.29
CA GLU A 261 -20.38 -9.12 64.55
C GLU A 261 -19.14 -8.59 65.28
N SER A 262 -18.10 -8.23 64.52
CA SER A 262 -17.40 -6.95 64.70
C SER A 262 -16.51 -6.70 63.49
N ALA A 263 -17.07 -6.06 62.46
CA ALA A 263 -16.31 -5.55 61.33
C ALA A 263 -16.01 -4.06 61.59
N VAL A 264 -14.74 -3.75 61.81
CA VAL A 264 -14.24 -2.37 61.86
C VAL A 264 -13.98 -1.92 60.41
N PRO A 265 -14.56 -0.80 59.93
CA PRO A 265 -14.33 -0.34 58.56
C PRO A 265 -13.11 0.59 58.54
N ILE A 266 -12.18 0.35 57.61
CA ILE A 266 -11.20 1.38 57.23
C ILE A 266 -11.35 1.67 55.73
N GLN A 267 -11.81 2.90 55.52
CA GLN A 267 -12.09 3.62 54.29
C GLN A 267 -10.80 4.10 53.60
N ASN A 268 -10.82 4.06 52.27
CA ASN A 268 -10.08 4.87 51.29
C ASN A 268 -8.58 5.16 51.49
N GLN A 269 -7.77 4.68 50.53
CA GLN A 269 -6.78 5.51 49.84
C GLN A 269 -6.69 5.05 48.37
N PHE A 270 -7.08 5.90 47.42
CA PHE A 270 -6.41 6.10 46.11
C PHE A 270 -7.17 7.17 45.30
N GLU A 271 -6.93 8.43 45.64
CA GLU A 271 -6.79 9.48 44.63
C GLU A 271 -5.30 9.56 44.30
N SER A 272 -4.94 9.46 43.02
CA SER A 272 -3.69 9.93 42.37
C SER A 272 -3.05 8.92 41.40
N LEU A 273 -3.75 8.56 40.32
CA LEU A 273 -3.08 8.32 39.04
C LEU A 273 -3.91 8.98 37.92
N SER A 274 -3.90 10.31 37.93
CA SER A 274 -4.26 11.11 36.77
C SER A 274 -3.15 11.00 35.73
N LEU A 275 -3.40 10.29 34.64
CA LEU A 275 -2.62 10.40 33.40
C LEU A 275 -3.57 10.72 32.23
N ASN A 276 -4.20 11.89 32.30
CA ASN A 276 -4.54 12.65 31.11
C ASN A 276 -3.60 13.85 31.06
N SER A 277 -2.59 13.80 30.19
CA SER A 277 -1.94 14.99 29.65
C SER A 277 -2.26 15.10 28.17
N PRO A 278 -2.80 16.23 27.70
CA PRO A 278 -3.18 16.43 26.31
C PRO A 278 -1.96 16.85 25.48
N LEU A 279 -1.70 16.17 24.36
CA LEU A 279 -0.89 16.78 23.30
C LEU A 279 -1.78 17.79 22.55
N GLN A 280 -1.53 19.08 22.78
CA GLN A 280 -1.99 20.13 21.87
C GLN A 280 -1.13 20.17 20.60
N PRO A 281 -1.70 20.55 19.45
CA PRO A 281 -0.96 20.84 18.22
C PRO A 281 -0.41 22.27 18.25
N SER A 282 0.90 22.45 18.24
CA SER A 282 1.51 23.77 18.05
C SER A 282 1.33 24.25 16.62
N ALA A 283 0.66 25.39 16.50
CA ALA A 283 0.54 26.16 15.28
C ALA A 283 1.87 26.77 14.84
N ARG A 284 1.99 26.91 13.52
CA ARG A 284 2.97 27.73 12.79
C ARG A 284 2.96 29.19 13.25
N SER A 285 4.14 29.81 13.27
CA SER A 285 4.33 31.19 12.81
C SER A 285 5.80 31.42 12.42
N ASP A 286 5.97 31.85 11.17
CA ASP A 286 7.03 32.64 10.52
C ASP A 286 8.40 32.87 11.19
N LEU A 287 9.49 32.67 10.44
CA LEU A 287 10.28 33.78 9.84
C LEU A 287 11.43 33.29 8.92
N SER A 288 11.50 33.89 7.73
CA SER A 288 12.70 34.33 6.98
C SER A 288 13.81 33.36 6.50
N GLN A 289 13.93 33.32 5.16
CA GLN A 289 15.13 33.53 4.31
C GLN A 289 16.29 32.49 4.20
N SER A 290 16.58 32.22 2.92
CA SER A 290 17.83 31.72 2.30
C SER A 290 18.13 30.23 2.54
N LYS A 291 18.57 29.41 1.58
CA LYS A 291 19.47 29.68 0.44
C LYS A 291 19.38 28.47 -0.51
N PHE A 292 19.28 28.72 -1.82
CA PHE A 292 19.43 27.71 -2.87
C PHE A 292 20.80 27.02 -2.80
N PRO A 293 20.92 25.81 -3.37
CA PRO A 293 22.05 25.57 -4.25
C PRO A 293 21.58 25.19 -5.66
N SER A 294 22.10 25.96 -6.61
CA SER A 294 22.01 25.74 -8.05
C SER A 294 22.64 24.42 -8.47
N VAL A 295 21.99 23.82 -9.44
CA VAL A 295 22.57 22.91 -10.43
C VAL A 295 23.73 23.63 -11.15
N GLN A 296 24.91 23.03 -11.18
CA GLN A 296 25.88 23.24 -12.24
C GLN A 296 26.38 21.89 -12.74
N ILE A 297 25.96 21.60 -13.97
CA ILE A 297 26.58 20.69 -14.92
C ILE A 297 27.91 21.33 -15.33
N ASN A 298 29.01 20.57 -15.35
CA ASN A 298 30.05 20.73 -16.37
C ASN A 298 30.90 19.45 -16.50
N ASN A 299 31.09 19.11 -17.76
CA ASN A 299 31.90 18.04 -18.34
C ASN A 299 33.37 18.50 -18.50
N GLU A 300 34.21 17.55 -18.94
CA GLU A 300 35.60 17.64 -19.45
C GLU A 300 36.71 17.19 -18.47
N LEU A 301 37.37 16.04 -18.67
CA LEU A 301 38.42 15.64 -19.63
C LEU A 301 39.83 16.19 -19.37
N SER A 302 40.69 15.31 -18.86
CA SER A 302 42.15 15.08 -19.11
C SER A 302 42.76 14.56 -17.79
N GLY A 303 43.55 13.49 -17.74
CA GLY A 303 44.65 13.13 -18.62
C GLY A 303 45.94 13.27 -17.82
N SER A 304 46.39 12.19 -17.17
CA SER A 304 47.79 11.83 -16.84
C SER A 304 47.81 10.50 -16.11
#